data_AF-Q5ZN52-F1
#
_entry.id   AF-Q5ZN52-F1
#
_cell.length_a   1.000
_cell.length_b   1.000
_cell.length_c   1.000
_cell.angle_alpha   90.00
_cell.angle_beta   90.00
_cell.angle_gamma   90.00
#
_symmetry.space_group_name_H-M   'P 1'
#
loop_
_entity.id
_entity.type
_entity.pdbx_description
1 polymer ?
#
loop_
_entity_poly.entity_id
_entity_poly.type
_entity_poly.pdbx_seq_one_letter_code
_entity_poly.pdbx_strand_id
1 'polypeptide(L)'
;YRQLFHPEQLISGKEDAANNFARGHYTVGKEIVDLCLDRIRKLADNCTGLQGFLVFNAVGGGTGSGLGSLLLERLSVDYGKKSKLGFTVYPSPQVSTSVVEPYNSVLSTHSLLEHTDVAVLLDNEAIYDICRRSLDIERPNYSNLNRLVSQVISSLTASLRFDGALNVDVNGFQTNLVPYPRIQFMLSSYA
;
A
#
# COMPACT_ATOMS: atom_id res chain seq x y z
N TYR A 1 10.40 3.64 -18.01
CA TYR A 1 9.02 4.15 -18.01
C TYR A 1 8.91 5.67 -17.82
N ARG A 2 9.86 6.49 -18.30
CA ARG A 2 9.86 7.95 -18.05
C ARG A 2 8.68 8.71 -18.69
N GLN A 3 8.19 8.23 -19.84
CA GLN A 3 7.09 8.86 -20.57
C GLN A 3 5.72 8.23 -20.27
N LEU A 4 5.66 7.24 -19.37
CA LEU A 4 4.43 6.51 -19.09
C LEU A 4 3.49 7.27 -18.15
N PHE A 5 4.05 7.93 -17.13
CA PHE A 5 3.28 8.63 -16.11
C PHE A 5 3.19 10.11 -16.41
N HIS A 6 2.02 10.70 -16.17
CA HIS A 6 1.85 12.14 -16.30
C HIS A 6 2.70 12.83 -15.21
N PRO A 7 3.50 13.85 -15.54
CA PRO A 7 4.43 14.45 -14.59
C PRO A 7 3.72 15.03 -13.35
N GLU A 8 2.48 15.47 -13.50
CA GLU A 8 1.68 15.97 -12.37
C GLU A 8 1.21 14.89 -11.38
N GLN A 9 1.32 13.61 -11.75
CA GLN A 9 1.05 12.48 -10.85
C GLN A 9 2.29 12.11 -10.01
N LEU A 10 3.46 12.64 -10.37
CA LEU A 10 4.72 12.41 -9.67
C LEU A 10 4.96 13.57 -8.70
N ILE A 11 4.43 13.42 -7.48
CA ILE A 11 4.49 14.44 -6.44
C ILE A 11 5.67 14.14 -5.52
N SER A 12 6.52 15.15 -5.29
CA SER A 12 7.68 15.06 -4.39
C SER A 12 7.77 16.27 -3.46
N GLY A 13 8.05 16.02 -2.19
CA GLY A 13 8.40 17.05 -1.21
C GLY A 13 9.89 17.40 -1.27
N LYS A 14 10.27 18.50 -0.59
CA LYS A 14 11.68 18.89 -0.42
C LYS A 14 12.37 18.11 0.69
N GLU A 15 11.61 17.76 1.71
CA GLU A 15 12.10 17.05 2.88
C GLU A 15 11.42 15.68 3.01
N ASP A 16 12.17 14.71 3.54
CA ASP A 16 11.63 13.39 3.88
C ASP A 16 10.96 13.38 5.26
N ALA A 17 10.39 12.24 5.66
CA ALA A 17 9.88 12.07 7.01
C ALA A 17 10.95 11.58 8.01
N ALA A 18 12.20 11.36 7.57
CA ALA A 18 13.32 10.83 8.36
C ALA A 18 12.93 9.65 9.29
N ASN A 19 12.21 8.65 8.76
CA ASN A 19 11.70 7.50 9.53
C ASN A 19 10.83 7.83 10.75
N ASN A 20 10.24 9.04 10.82
CA ASN A 20 9.38 9.46 11.90
C ASN A 20 7.92 9.58 11.44
N PHE A 21 7.04 8.72 11.99
CA PHE A 21 5.60 8.76 11.74
C PHE A 21 5.01 10.15 11.96
N ALA A 22 5.32 10.80 13.09
CA ALA A 22 4.73 12.09 13.44
C ALA A 22 5.10 13.18 12.43
N ARG A 23 6.30 13.11 11.85
CA ARG A 23 6.73 14.03 10.80
C ARG A 23 5.95 13.79 9.51
N GLY A 24 5.79 12.52 9.14
CA GLY A 24 5.00 12.12 7.97
C GLY A 24 3.50 12.39 8.11
N HIS A 25 2.95 12.41 9.32
CA HIS A 25 1.50 12.55 9.55
C HIS A 25 1.09 13.97 9.98
N TYR A 26 1.84 14.61 10.88
CA TYR A 26 1.42 15.88 11.51
C TYR A 26 2.11 17.12 10.95
N THR A 27 3.32 17.01 10.40
CA THR A 27 4.09 18.18 9.93
C THR A 27 4.26 18.17 8.41
N VAL A 28 5.31 17.54 7.88
CA VAL A 28 5.66 17.53 6.45
C VAL A 28 4.53 16.94 5.60
N GLY A 29 3.85 15.89 6.10
CA GLY A 29 2.73 15.30 5.37
C GLY A 29 1.53 16.23 5.18
N LYS A 30 1.26 17.12 6.14
CA LYS A 30 0.15 18.07 6.02
C LYS A 30 0.39 19.12 4.95
N GLU A 31 1.64 19.46 4.66
CA GLU A 31 1.98 20.42 3.62
C GLU A 31 1.70 19.85 2.22
N ILE A 32 1.79 18.53 2.04
CA ILE A 32 1.69 17.87 0.73
C ILE A 32 0.34 17.17 0.50
N VAL A 33 -0.40 16.83 1.56
CA VAL A 33 -1.62 16.03 1.45
C VAL A 33 -2.69 16.68 0.57
N ASP A 34 -2.89 18.00 0.68
CA ASP A 34 -3.91 18.70 -0.10
C ASP A 34 -3.58 18.67 -1.60
N LEU A 35 -2.29 18.76 -1.95
CA LEU A 35 -1.83 18.62 -3.33
C LEU A 35 -2.08 17.19 -3.83
N CYS A 36 -1.76 16.17 -3.03
CA CYS A 36 -2.03 14.78 -3.37
C CYS A 36 -3.53 14.53 -3.61
N LEU A 37 -4.40 15.03 -2.73
CA LEU A 37 -5.85 14.89 -2.83
C LEU A 37 -6.41 15.59 -4.07
N ASP A 38 -5.92 16.79 -4.42
CA ASP A 38 -6.34 17.47 -5.65
C ASP A 38 -5.99 16.65 -6.90
N ARG A 39 -4.82 16.03 -6.93
CA ARG A 39 -4.41 15.16 -8.05
C ARG A 39 -5.23 13.87 -8.11
N ILE A 40 -5.52 13.25 -6.96
CA ILE A 40 -6.40 12.07 -6.89
C ILE A 40 -7.80 12.44 -7.37
N ARG A 41 -8.34 13.59 -6.95
CA ARG A 41 -9.66 14.08 -7.38
C ARG A 41 -9.74 14.23 -8.89
N LYS A 42 -8.75 14.86 -9.52
CA LYS A 42 -8.70 14.99 -11.00
C LYS A 42 -8.73 13.63 -11.71
N LEU A 43 -8.10 12.60 -11.14
CA LEU A 43 -8.16 11.25 -11.68
C LEU A 43 -9.52 10.60 -11.46
N ALA A 44 -10.12 10.80 -10.28
CA ALA A 44 -11.45 10.30 -9.96
C ALA A 44 -12.52 10.91 -10.87
N ASP A 45 -12.44 12.22 -11.17
CA ASP A 45 -13.37 12.94 -12.06
C ASP A 45 -13.26 12.45 -13.51
N ASN A 46 -12.09 11.98 -13.93
CA ASN A 46 -11.89 11.37 -15.24
C ASN A 46 -12.44 9.93 -15.34
N CYS A 47 -12.82 9.31 -14.22
CA CYS A 47 -13.41 7.97 -14.21
C CYS A 47 -14.95 8.06 -14.30
N THR A 48 -15.55 7.32 -15.22
CA THR A 48 -17.02 7.18 -15.31
C THR A 48 -17.62 6.37 -14.16
N GLY A 49 -16.83 5.50 -13.53
CA GLY A 49 -17.26 4.63 -12.44
C GLY A 49 -16.10 4.15 -11.58
N LEU A 50 -15.55 5.03 -10.75
CA LEU A 50 -14.48 4.67 -9.81
C LEU A 50 -14.95 3.58 -8.83
N GLN A 51 -14.26 2.44 -8.80
CA GLN A 51 -14.56 1.34 -7.89
C GLN A 51 -13.91 1.53 -6.52
N GLY A 52 -12.64 1.91 -6.50
CA GLY A 52 -11.85 1.98 -5.26
C GLY A 52 -10.42 2.47 -5.49
N PHE A 53 -9.62 2.39 -4.43
CA PHE A 53 -8.23 2.79 -4.41
C PHE A 53 -7.33 1.61 -4.04
N LEU A 54 -6.21 1.50 -4.74
CA LEU A 54 -5.11 0.58 -4.39
C LEU A 54 -4.00 1.41 -3.76
N VAL A 55 -3.73 1.19 -2.48
CA VAL A 55 -2.73 1.95 -1.71
C VAL A 55 -1.53 1.07 -1.45
N PHE A 56 -0.35 1.51 -1.89
CA PHE A 56 0.91 0.80 -1.68
C PHE A 56 1.77 1.61 -0.72
N ASN A 57 2.06 1.06 0.45
CA ASN A 57 2.89 1.72 1.45
C ASN A 57 3.65 0.72 2.33
N ALA A 58 4.68 1.22 3.01
CA ALA A 58 5.41 0.45 4.01
C ALA A 58 5.04 0.96 5.40
N VAL A 59 4.73 0.05 6.33
CA VAL A 59 4.34 0.44 7.71
C VAL A 59 5.53 0.80 8.58
N GLY A 60 6.75 0.39 8.19
CA GLY A 60 7.98 0.69 8.93
C GLY A 60 8.58 2.09 8.66
N GLY A 61 8.37 2.66 7.47
CA GLY A 61 8.98 3.93 7.07
C GLY A 61 8.17 5.16 7.49
N GLY A 62 8.80 6.31 7.73
CA GLY A 62 8.11 7.52 8.23
C GLY A 62 7.06 8.09 7.27
N THR A 63 7.34 8.12 5.96
CA THR A 63 6.40 8.60 4.95
C THR A 63 5.33 7.55 4.65
N GLY A 64 5.72 6.29 4.44
CA GLY A 64 4.79 5.21 4.15
C GLY A 64 3.77 4.97 5.26
N SER A 65 4.21 5.06 6.51
CA SER A 65 3.33 4.98 7.69
C SER A 65 2.56 6.28 7.91
N GLY A 66 3.26 7.41 8.09
CA GLY A 66 2.64 8.67 8.51
C GLY A 66 1.77 9.32 7.43
N LEU A 67 2.35 9.59 6.26
CA LEU A 67 1.61 10.20 5.15
C LEU A 67 0.58 9.21 4.58
N GLY A 68 0.92 7.90 4.54
CA GLY A 68 -0.02 6.86 4.15
C GLY A 68 -1.27 6.82 5.03
N SER A 69 -1.10 6.84 6.35
CA SER A 69 -2.21 6.94 7.31
C SER A 69 -3.04 8.21 7.11
N LEU A 70 -2.38 9.36 6.98
CA LEU A 70 -3.07 10.65 6.76
C LEU A 70 -3.89 10.64 5.46
N LEU A 71 -3.33 10.07 4.40
CA LEU A 71 -4.00 10.00 3.10
C LEU A 71 -5.21 9.05 3.15
N LEU A 72 -5.11 7.92 3.85
CA LEU A 72 -6.23 7.00 4.05
C LEU A 72 -7.38 7.63 4.85
N GLU A 73 -7.06 8.39 5.89
CA GLU A 73 -8.05 9.16 6.68
C GLU A 73 -8.82 10.13 5.77
N ARG A 74 -8.10 10.90 4.95
CA ARG A 74 -8.71 11.88 4.03
C ARG A 74 -9.51 11.21 2.92
N LEU A 75 -9.00 10.13 2.33
CA LEU A 75 -9.75 9.36 1.34
C LEU A 75 -11.03 8.74 1.92
N SER A 76 -11.03 8.37 3.19
CA SER A 76 -12.23 7.86 3.86
C SER A 76 -13.29 8.94 4.07
N VAL A 77 -12.88 10.20 4.27
CA VAL A 77 -13.79 11.34 4.36
C VAL A 77 -14.37 11.68 2.98
N ASP A 78 -13.52 11.83 1.97
CA ASP A 78 -13.95 12.28 0.64
C ASP A 78 -14.64 11.18 -0.17
N TYR A 79 -14.18 9.94 -0.02
CA TYR A 79 -14.61 8.76 -0.80
C TYR A 79 -15.03 7.59 0.09
N GLY A 80 -15.77 7.84 1.18
CA GLY A 80 -16.14 6.82 2.17
C GLY A 80 -16.89 5.58 1.63
N LYS A 81 -17.61 5.71 0.51
CA LYS A 81 -18.30 4.58 -0.14
C LYS A 81 -17.42 3.74 -1.08
N LYS A 82 -16.17 4.15 -1.32
CA LYS A 82 -15.25 3.48 -2.24
C LYS A 82 -14.32 2.56 -1.46
N SER A 83 -14.11 1.35 -1.98
CA SER A 83 -13.24 0.37 -1.33
C SER A 83 -11.78 0.78 -1.41
N LYS A 84 -11.02 0.49 -0.37
CA LYS A 84 -9.60 0.79 -0.22
C LYS A 84 -8.86 -0.51 0.06
N LEU A 85 -8.08 -0.97 -0.92
CA LEU A 85 -7.23 -2.15 -0.81
C LEU A 85 -5.79 -1.69 -0.55
N GLY A 86 -5.26 -2.02 0.62
CA GLY A 86 -3.88 -1.73 1.01
C GLY A 86 -2.96 -2.89 0.69
N PHE A 87 -1.82 -2.62 0.06
CA PHE A 87 -0.69 -3.53 -0.05
C PHE A 87 0.41 -2.98 0.84
N THR A 88 0.53 -3.56 2.04
CA THR A 88 1.35 -3.03 3.12
C THR A 88 2.59 -3.89 3.31
N VAL A 89 3.76 -3.27 3.14
CA VAL A 89 5.04 -3.94 3.41
C VAL A 89 5.33 -3.88 4.90
N TYR A 90 5.38 -5.05 5.53
CA TYR A 90 5.70 -5.22 6.94
C TYR A 90 7.22 -5.34 7.15
N PRO A 91 7.76 -4.67 8.18
CA PRO A 91 9.18 -4.75 8.49
C PRO A 91 9.52 -6.11 9.07
N SER A 92 10.78 -6.51 8.86
CA SER A 92 11.36 -7.71 9.46
C SER A 92 12.63 -7.32 10.22
N PRO A 93 12.91 -7.95 11.38
CA PRO A 93 14.15 -7.71 12.13
C PRO A 93 15.43 -7.93 11.32
N GLN A 94 15.41 -8.85 10.35
CA GLN A 94 16.61 -9.22 9.58
C GLN A 94 16.91 -8.22 8.45
N VAL A 95 15.88 -7.53 7.94
CA VAL A 95 15.98 -6.59 6.81
C VAL A 95 15.59 -5.17 7.22
N SER A 96 15.53 -4.92 8.53
CA SER A 96 15.13 -3.62 9.10
C SER A 96 16.18 -2.56 8.78
N THR A 97 15.70 -1.41 8.30
CA THR A 97 16.55 -0.27 7.97
C THR A 97 16.57 0.78 9.07
N SER A 98 15.66 0.68 10.05
CA SER A 98 15.47 1.68 11.09
C SER A 98 15.00 1.08 12.40
N VAL A 99 15.62 1.53 13.49
CA VAL A 99 15.31 1.10 14.87
C VAL A 99 13.89 1.48 15.31
N VAL A 100 13.26 2.46 14.65
CA VAL A 100 11.90 2.93 14.97
C VAL A 100 10.81 2.29 14.11
N GLU A 101 11.13 1.30 13.27
CA GLU A 101 10.13 0.57 12.48
C GLU A 101 8.99 -0.03 13.31
N PRO A 102 9.23 -0.63 14.50
CA PRO A 102 8.14 -1.13 15.33
C PRO A 102 7.17 -0.04 15.78
N TYR A 103 7.69 1.15 16.14
CA TYR A 103 6.87 2.30 16.53
C TYR A 103 5.97 2.75 15.37
N ASN A 104 6.56 2.95 14.19
CA ASN A 104 5.82 3.37 12.99
C ASN A 104 4.77 2.33 12.59
N SER A 105 5.10 1.04 12.73
CA SER A 105 4.21 -0.05 12.34
C SER A 105 2.96 -0.09 13.21
N VAL A 106 3.11 0.06 14.53
CA VAL A 106 1.97 0.09 15.45
C VAL A 106 1.08 1.31 15.18
N LEU A 107 1.69 2.49 14.99
CA LEU A 107 0.94 3.72 14.70
C LEU A 107 0.21 3.65 13.36
N SER A 108 0.86 3.12 12.32
CA SER A 108 0.24 2.97 11.00
C SER A 108 -0.89 1.95 11.01
N THR A 109 -0.70 0.83 11.71
CA THR A 109 -1.69 -0.25 11.81
C THR A 109 -3.01 0.26 12.42
N HIS A 110 -2.94 1.20 13.36
CA HIS A 110 -4.14 1.83 13.92
C HIS A 110 -5.00 2.51 12.85
N SER A 111 -4.42 3.37 12.01
CA SER A 111 -5.15 4.01 10.91
C SER A 111 -5.57 3.01 9.83
N LEU A 112 -4.73 2.01 9.52
CA LEU A 112 -5.06 0.96 8.56
C LEU A 112 -6.31 0.17 8.98
N LEU A 113 -6.48 -0.08 10.28
CA LEU A 113 -7.63 -0.80 10.83
C LEU A 113 -8.96 -0.06 10.62
N GLU A 114 -8.94 1.28 10.63
CA GLU A 114 -10.15 2.10 10.53
C GLU A 114 -10.49 2.53 9.09
N HIS A 115 -9.46 2.69 8.25
CA HIS A 115 -9.59 3.36 6.95
C HIS A 115 -9.22 2.49 5.74
N THR A 116 -8.83 1.24 5.94
CA THR A 116 -8.64 0.28 4.85
C THR A 116 -9.75 -0.76 4.92
N ASP A 117 -10.20 -1.30 3.79
CA ASP A 117 -11.22 -2.36 3.77
C ASP A 117 -10.60 -3.76 3.70
N VAL A 118 -9.44 -3.88 3.04
CA VAL A 118 -8.64 -5.10 2.95
C VAL A 118 -7.17 -4.68 2.93
N ALA A 119 -6.34 -5.28 3.79
CA ALA A 119 -4.91 -5.03 3.82
C ALA A 119 -4.15 -6.35 3.54
N VAL A 120 -3.49 -6.42 2.39
CA VAL A 120 -2.61 -7.54 2.03
C VAL A 120 -1.25 -7.29 2.66
N LEU A 121 -0.87 -8.20 3.56
CA LEU A 121 0.40 -8.16 4.26
C LEU A 121 1.51 -8.73 3.37
N LEU A 122 2.57 -7.94 3.18
CA LEU A 122 3.78 -8.34 2.45
C LEU A 122 4.97 -8.30 3.41
N ASP A 123 5.41 -9.46 3.88
CA ASP A 123 6.55 -9.57 4.81
C ASP A 123 7.87 -9.65 4.03
N ASN A 124 8.76 -8.68 4.29
CA ASN A 124 10.09 -8.63 3.68
C ASN A 124 10.93 -9.89 3.98
N GLU A 125 10.80 -10.50 5.17
CA GLU A 125 11.55 -11.71 5.52
C GLU A 125 11.11 -12.89 4.66
N ALA A 126 9.80 -13.12 4.59
CA ALA A 126 9.23 -14.19 3.80
C ALA A 126 9.60 -14.05 2.31
N ILE A 127 9.51 -12.84 1.77
CA ILE A 127 9.89 -12.55 0.37
C ILE A 127 11.39 -12.78 0.17
N TYR A 128 12.23 -12.36 1.12
CA TYR A 128 13.68 -12.57 1.07
C TYR A 128 14.04 -14.06 1.09
N ASP A 129 13.41 -14.82 1.97
CA ASP A 129 13.59 -16.27 2.10
C ASP A 129 13.13 -17.02 0.84
N ILE A 130 12.01 -16.61 0.22
CA ILE A 130 11.56 -17.18 -1.06
C ILE A 130 12.58 -16.89 -2.17
N CYS A 131 13.08 -15.65 -2.26
CA CYS A 131 14.12 -15.33 -3.25
C CYS A 131 15.41 -16.13 -3.03
N ARG A 132 15.79 -16.38 -1.79
CA ARG A 132 17.00 -17.14 -1.47
C ARG A 132 16.84 -18.64 -1.71
N ARG A 133 15.73 -19.24 -1.27
CA ARG A 133 15.52 -20.70 -1.32
C ARG A 133 14.96 -21.17 -2.66
N SER A 134 13.99 -20.44 -3.22
CA SER A 134 13.26 -20.88 -4.42
C SER A 134 13.86 -20.34 -5.72
N LEU A 135 14.50 -19.17 -5.69
CA LEU A 135 15.12 -18.55 -6.88
C LEU A 135 16.65 -18.66 -6.90
N ASP A 136 17.24 -19.32 -5.89
CA ASP A 136 18.69 -19.54 -5.72
C ASP A 136 19.52 -18.24 -5.80
N ILE A 137 18.98 -17.15 -5.25
CA ILE A 137 19.66 -15.85 -5.20
C ILE A 137 20.33 -15.71 -3.84
N GLU A 138 21.66 -15.78 -3.81
CA GLU A 138 22.44 -15.76 -2.57
C GLU A 138 22.23 -14.48 -1.74
N ARG A 139 22.14 -13.32 -2.42
CA ARG A 139 21.88 -12.00 -1.80
C ARG A 139 20.79 -11.24 -2.58
N PRO A 140 19.50 -11.47 -2.26
CA PRO A 140 18.39 -10.73 -2.85
C PRO A 140 18.54 -9.23 -2.63
N ASN A 141 18.38 -8.44 -3.69
CA ASN A 141 18.29 -6.98 -3.63
C ASN A 141 16.82 -6.53 -3.72
N TYR A 142 16.54 -5.25 -3.44
CA TYR A 142 15.17 -4.72 -3.55
C TYR A 142 14.55 -4.88 -4.94
N SER A 143 15.35 -4.92 -6.02
CA SER A 143 14.79 -5.19 -7.35
C SER A 143 14.25 -6.60 -7.47
N ASN A 144 14.89 -7.59 -6.84
CA ASN A 144 14.44 -8.98 -6.84
C ASN A 144 13.17 -9.11 -5.98
N LEU A 145 13.18 -8.53 -4.78
CA LEU A 145 12.02 -8.51 -3.88
C LEU A 145 10.81 -7.85 -4.55
N ASN A 146 11.00 -6.67 -5.14
CA ASN A 146 9.92 -5.93 -5.78
C ASN A 146 9.40 -6.63 -7.05
N ARG A 147 10.23 -7.40 -7.76
CA ARG A 147 9.76 -8.23 -8.88
C ARG A 147 8.82 -9.33 -8.39
N LEU A 148 9.19 -10.05 -7.32
CA LEU A 148 8.33 -11.07 -6.74
C LEU A 148 7.02 -10.47 -6.23
N VAL A 149 7.10 -9.37 -5.47
CA VAL A 149 5.92 -8.63 -4.98
C VAL A 149 5.03 -8.15 -6.14
N SER A 150 5.62 -7.61 -7.20
CA SER A 150 4.86 -7.16 -8.37
C SER A 150 4.12 -8.31 -9.06
N GLN A 151 4.68 -9.52 -9.05
CA GLN A 151 4.03 -10.70 -9.61
C GLN A 151 2.81 -11.11 -8.78
N VAL A 152 2.94 -11.12 -7.44
CA VAL A 152 1.82 -11.42 -6.52
C VAL A 152 0.71 -10.38 -6.64
N ILE A 153 1.06 -9.09 -6.70
CA ILE A 153 0.08 -8.00 -6.89
C ILE A 153 -0.58 -8.12 -8.27
N SER A 154 0.19 -8.46 -9.30
CA SER A 154 -0.34 -8.65 -10.66
C SER A 154 -1.35 -9.79 -10.71
N SER A 155 -1.10 -10.91 -10.04
CA SER A 155 -2.05 -12.03 -9.96
C SER A 155 -3.30 -11.67 -9.17
N LEU A 156 -3.17 -10.94 -8.05
CA LEU A 156 -4.32 -10.49 -7.25
C LEU A 156 -5.17 -9.49 -8.03
N THR A 157 -4.56 -8.60 -8.79
CA THR A 157 -5.28 -7.59 -9.60
C THR A 157 -5.66 -8.09 -11.00
N ALA A 158 -5.37 -9.36 -11.34
CA ALA A 158 -5.67 -9.91 -12.65
C ALA A 158 -7.18 -9.94 -12.92
N SER A 159 -7.99 -10.30 -11.91
CA SER A 159 -9.45 -10.34 -12.00
C SER A 159 -10.08 -8.96 -12.22
N LEU A 160 -9.37 -7.87 -11.88
CA LEU A 160 -9.83 -6.50 -12.09
C LEU A 160 -9.46 -5.98 -13.49
N ARG A 161 -8.46 -6.58 -14.14
CA ARG A 161 -7.89 -6.12 -15.42
C ARG A 161 -8.32 -6.95 -16.62
N PHE A 162 -8.59 -8.22 -16.40
CA PHE A 162 -8.95 -9.17 -17.45
C PHE A 162 -10.31 -9.78 -17.14
N ASP A 163 -11.10 -9.98 -18.19
CA ASP A 163 -12.37 -10.67 -18.09
C ASP A 163 -12.12 -12.17 -17.83
N GLY A 164 -12.77 -12.72 -16.81
CA GLY A 164 -12.59 -14.09 -16.37
C GLY A 164 -13.88 -14.71 -15.85
N ALA A 165 -13.91 -16.04 -15.72
CA ALA A 165 -15.09 -16.75 -15.21
C ALA A 165 -15.41 -16.41 -13.74
N LEU A 166 -14.41 -15.95 -12.98
CA LEU A 166 -14.55 -15.41 -11.62
C LEU A 166 -14.14 -13.93 -11.62
N ASN A 167 -15.04 -13.07 -12.10
CA ASN A 167 -14.86 -11.63 -12.03
C ASN A 167 -15.11 -11.16 -10.58
N VAL A 168 -14.03 -11.04 -9.80
CA VAL A 168 -14.06 -10.45 -8.46
C VAL A 168 -13.79 -8.96 -8.60
N ASP A 169 -14.80 -8.15 -8.28
CA ASP A 169 -14.66 -6.70 -8.14
C ASP A 169 -13.94 -6.35 -6.84
N VAL A 170 -13.55 -5.08 -6.67
CA VAL A 170 -12.84 -4.64 -5.46
C VAL A 170 -13.69 -4.90 -4.20
N ASN A 171 -15.02 -4.77 -4.28
CA ASN A 171 -15.93 -5.10 -3.17
C ASN A 171 -15.99 -6.61 -2.89
N GLY A 172 -15.82 -7.43 -3.93
CA GLY A 172 -15.77 -8.89 -3.82
C GLY A 172 -14.60 -9.36 -2.97
N PHE A 173 -13.46 -8.67 -2.96
CA PHE A 173 -12.38 -8.96 -2.02
C PHE A 173 -12.83 -8.82 -0.57
N GLN A 174 -13.48 -7.70 -0.23
CA GLN A 174 -14.01 -7.49 1.11
C GLN A 174 -15.06 -8.54 1.48
N THR A 175 -16.03 -8.77 0.59
CA THR A 175 -17.15 -9.70 0.83
C THR A 175 -16.71 -11.14 1.02
N ASN A 176 -15.69 -11.59 0.27
CA ASN A 176 -15.25 -12.98 0.26
C ASN A 176 -14.17 -13.27 1.30
N LEU A 177 -13.33 -12.28 1.64
CA LEU A 177 -12.13 -12.51 2.46
C LEU A 177 -12.21 -11.90 3.86
N VAL A 178 -13.10 -10.92 4.09
CA VAL A 178 -13.18 -10.21 5.36
C VAL A 178 -14.48 -10.59 6.09
N PRO A 179 -14.45 -11.57 7.01
CA PRO A 179 -15.63 -11.97 7.76
C PRO A 179 -16.05 -10.93 8.80
N TYR A 180 -15.09 -10.15 9.31
CA TYR A 180 -15.31 -9.09 10.29
C TYR A 180 -14.46 -7.86 9.93
N PRO A 181 -14.99 -6.63 10.04
CA PRO A 181 -14.27 -5.42 9.62
C PRO A 181 -12.89 -5.23 10.26
N ARG A 182 -12.66 -5.74 11.47
CA ARG A 182 -11.37 -5.63 12.15
C ARG A 182 -10.37 -6.73 11.80
N ILE A 183 -10.80 -7.79 11.11
CA ILE A 183 -9.98 -8.93 10.69
C ILE A 183 -9.83 -8.87 9.17
N GLN A 184 -9.22 -7.79 8.71
CA GLN A 184 -9.07 -7.46 7.29
C GLN A 184 -7.64 -7.62 6.77
N PHE A 185 -6.78 -8.23 7.57
CA PHE A 185 -5.38 -8.48 7.23
C PHE A 185 -5.24 -9.84 6.55
N MET A 186 -4.90 -9.82 5.27
CA MET A 186 -4.82 -11.01 4.43
C MET A 186 -3.37 -11.43 4.25
N LEU A 187 -3.13 -12.73 4.39
CA LEU A 187 -1.88 -13.37 3.99
C LEU A 187 -1.98 -13.76 2.52
N SER A 188 -0.94 -13.42 1.75
CA SER A 188 -0.83 -13.84 0.35
C SER A 188 0.17 -14.99 0.23
N SER A 189 -0.19 -16.00 -0.56
CA SER A 189 0.69 -17.11 -0.93
C SER A 189 0.69 -17.22 -2.44
N TYR A 190 1.87 -17.42 -3.01
CA TYR A 190 2.08 -17.49 -4.46
C TYR A 190 2.83 -18.77 -4.79
N ALA A 191 2.31 -19.51 -5.78
CA ALA A 191 2.81 -20.78 -6.25
C ALA A 191 2.95 -20.74 -7.78
#